data_AF-A0A509LJ17-F1
#
_entry.id   AF-A0A509LJ17-F1
#
_cell.length_a   1.000
_cell.length_b   1.000
_cell.length_c   1.000
_cell.angle_alpha   90.00
_cell.angle_beta   90.00
_cell.angle_gamma   90.00
#
_symmetry.space_group_name_H-M   'P 1'
#
loop_
_entity.id
_entity.type
_entity.pdbx_description
1 polymer ?
#
loop_
_entity_poly.entity_id
_entity_poly.type
_entity_poly.pdbx_seq_one_letter_code
_entity_poly.pdbx_strand_id
1 'polypeptide(L)'
;MLKMLFKKIIKIMVWLCLVFTIVCLFFFINLPNIVESQIEKRLPQFLNPNDIEFKVQKLGFFNTLVSKIRVSKSVSIDSVTIDYDITKLPSIHLKKVTLSGVSIHADLDENNHITIPGLVFPKLSKHQSQKPTVSDLPGISFLPEKIVLQNGKIILHTTDDDFVIPFDVLSTILIKDGKITAQAKLYPFGEKINALVTYDLNKGIEFLKIEGKAFDSGHINQFVSKNTQNIELKGLVDFNLESSSPQKKWKINVSKLSFIQPVETAIKDLSTIVLINNQKISASGTFGIFHSLFFEMPMEYTLNLNLKDSLKNNRHFELKFKNSTMDSVKINYKSSVSTIKNPQLNAHFAGTPIKAKGKIMLGFKGG
;
A
#
# COMPACT_ATOMS: atom_id res chain seq x y z
N MET A 1 -73.88 -21.25 22.47
CA MET A 1 -73.22 -21.81 21.28
C MET A 1 -71.96 -21.02 20.86
N LEU A 2 -72.03 -19.68 20.77
CA LEU A 2 -70.90 -18.79 20.40
C LEU A 2 -69.62 -18.97 21.26
N LYS A 3 -69.77 -19.16 22.57
CA LYS A 3 -68.66 -19.34 23.54
C LYS A 3 -67.84 -20.62 23.30
N MET A 4 -68.45 -21.67 22.71
CA MET A 4 -67.75 -22.92 22.37
C MET A 4 -67.01 -22.83 21.03
N LEU A 5 -67.55 -22.09 20.06
CA LEU A 5 -66.89 -21.83 18.78
C LEU A 5 -65.65 -20.93 18.95
N PHE A 6 -65.74 -19.90 19.79
CA PHE A 6 -64.62 -18.99 20.09
C PHE A 6 -63.44 -19.71 20.75
N LYS A 7 -63.69 -20.63 21.70
CA LYS A 7 -62.64 -21.48 22.30
C LYS A 7 -61.96 -22.39 21.28
N LYS A 8 -62.72 -22.94 20.33
CA LYS A 8 -62.15 -23.76 19.23
C LYS A 8 -61.27 -22.93 18.31
N ILE A 9 -61.71 -21.72 17.92
CA ILE A 9 -60.95 -20.82 17.06
C ILE A 9 -59.65 -20.37 17.73
N ILE A 10 -59.69 -19.99 19.01
CA ILE A 10 -58.48 -19.62 19.77
C ILE A 10 -57.50 -20.80 19.83
N LYS A 11 -57.97 -22.02 20.12
CA LYS A 11 -57.11 -23.21 20.16
C LYS A 11 -56.43 -23.46 18.81
N ILE A 12 -57.16 -23.26 17.71
CA ILE A 12 -56.63 -23.39 16.34
C ILE A 12 -55.61 -22.28 16.05
N MET A 13 -55.88 -21.01 16.41
CA MET A 13 -54.93 -19.91 16.22
C MET A 13 -53.66 -20.08 17.03
N VAL A 14 -53.77 -20.53 18.29
CA VAL A 14 -52.61 -20.81 19.14
C VAL A 14 -51.77 -21.94 18.54
N TRP A 15 -52.41 -23.00 18.03
CA TRP A 15 -51.71 -24.10 17.39
C TRP A 15 -51.02 -23.67 16.09
N LEU A 16 -51.70 -22.87 15.25
CA LEU A 16 -51.11 -22.27 14.04
C LEU A 16 -49.92 -21.36 14.37
N CYS A 17 -50.04 -20.51 15.40
CA CYS A 17 -48.95 -19.64 15.85
C CYS A 17 -47.76 -20.45 16.38
N LEU A 18 -48.02 -21.55 17.09
CA LEU A 18 -46.99 -22.44 17.59
C LEU A 18 -46.28 -23.20 16.45
N VAL A 19 -47.03 -23.72 15.48
CA VAL A 19 -46.46 -24.34 14.27
C VAL A 19 -45.65 -23.32 13.47
N PHE A 20 -46.17 -22.11 13.27
CA PHE A 20 -45.46 -21.03 12.60
C PHE A 20 -44.16 -20.67 13.32
N THR A 21 -44.18 -20.57 14.65
CA THR A 21 -42.99 -20.28 15.47
C THR A 21 -41.94 -21.38 15.33
N ILE A 22 -42.35 -22.65 15.37
CA ILE A 22 -41.45 -23.80 15.18
C ILE A 22 -40.81 -23.78 13.80
N VAL A 23 -41.60 -23.49 12.75
CA VAL A 23 -41.11 -23.38 11.37
C VAL A 23 -40.12 -22.22 11.26
N CYS A 24 -40.43 -21.05 11.80
CA CYS A 24 -39.51 -19.92 11.84
C CYS A 24 -38.21 -20.26 12.58
N LEU A 25 -38.30 -20.97 13.70
CA LEU A 25 -37.13 -21.39 14.48
C LEU A 25 -36.27 -22.40 13.72
N PHE A 26 -36.89 -23.37 13.04
CA PHE A 26 -36.20 -24.33 12.18
C PHE A 26 -35.46 -23.62 11.04
N PHE A 27 -36.12 -22.69 10.35
CA PHE A 27 -35.47 -21.90 9.31
C PHE A 27 -34.35 -21.04 9.88
N PHE A 28 -34.55 -20.38 11.02
CA PHE A 28 -33.54 -19.53 11.64
C PHE A 28 -32.28 -20.31 12.05
N ILE A 29 -32.44 -21.52 12.60
CA ILE A 29 -31.34 -22.40 12.99
C ILE A 29 -30.58 -22.96 11.77
N ASN A 30 -31.31 -23.33 10.70
CA ASN A 30 -30.70 -23.94 9.50
C ASN A 30 -30.28 -22.93 8.43
N LEU A 31 -30.67 -21.65 8.56
CA LEU A 31 -30.34 -20.59 7.60
C LEU A 31 -28.84 -20.50 7.30
N PRO A 32 -27.93 -20.56 8.31
CA PRO A 32 -26.49 -20.49 8.06
C PRO A 32 -26.01 -21.59 7.09
N ASN A 33 -26.42 -22.84 7.32
CA ASN A 33 -26.03 -23.99 6.50
C ASN A 33 -26.55 -23.87 5.05
N ILE A 34 -27.78 -23.36 4.88
CA ILE A 34 -28.36 -23.15 3.54
C ILE A 34 -27.60 -22.06 2.78
N VAL A 35 -27.24 -20.98 3.48
CA VAL A 35 -26.50 -19.85 2.89
C VAL A 35 -25.05 -20.25 2.55
N GLU A 36 -24.39 -21.04 3.40
CA GLU A 36 -23.06 -21.61 3.11
C GLU A 36 -23.05 -22.33 1.77
N SER A 37 -23.98 -23.27 1.56
CA SER A 37 -24.07 -24.03 0.29
C SER A 37 -24.36 -23.15 -0.94
N GLN A 38 -25.06 -22.03 -0.77
CA GLN A 38 -25.32 -21.10 -1.87
C GLN A 38 -24.12 -20.21 -2.19
N ILE A 39 -23.34 -19.82 -1.18
CA ILE A 39 -22.10 -19.06 -1.36
C ILE A 39 -21.05 -19.91 -2.08
N GLU A 40 -20.89 -21.18 -1.68
CA GLU A 40 -20.00 -22.15 -2.35
C GLU A 40 -20.28 -22.27 -3.85
N LYS A 41 -21.57 -22.33 -4.24
CA LYS A 41 -21.98 -22.43 -5.64
C LYS A 41 -21.71 -21.18 -6.48
N ARG A 42 -21.50 -20.03 -5.82
CA ARG A 42 -21.33 -18.72 -6.47
C ARG A 42 -19.93 -18.13 -6.28
N LEU A 43 -19.00 -18.90 -5.72
CA LEU A 43 -17.61 -18.48 -5.56
C LEU A 43 -16.98 -18.22 -6.95
N PRO A 44 -16.32 -17.06 -7.14
CA PRO A 44 -15.71 -16.73 -8.42
C PRO A 44 -14.66 -17.75 -8.85
N GLN A 45 -14.60 -18.05 -10.16
CA GLN A 45 -13.65 -19.01 -10.75
C GLN A 45 -12.15 -18.71 -10.51
N PHE A 46 -11.79 -17.47 -10.15
CA PHE A 46 -10.40 -17.12 -9.83
C PHE A 46 -9.96 -17.60 -8.43
N LEU A 47 -10.91 -18.05 -7.62
CA LEU A 47 -10.65 -18.70 -6.35
C LEU A 47 -10.83 -20.20 -6.55
N ASN A 48 -9.79 -20.99 -6.28
CA ASN A 48 -9.89 -22.44 -6.34
C ASN A 48 -10.86 -22.91 -5.23
N PRO A 49 -12.01 -23.51 -5.56
CA PRO A 49 -13.04 -23.83 -4.57
C PRO A 49 -12.54 -24.75 -3.45
N ASN A 50 -11.52 -25.56 -3.74
CA ASN A 50 -10.93 -26.50 -2.79
C ASN A 50 -10.01 -25.84 -1.74
N ASP A 51 -9.63 -24.58 -1.94
CA ASP A 51 -8.73 -23.84 -1.04
C ASP A 51 -9.49 -22.87 -0.12
N ILE A 52 -10.82 -22.82 -0.25
CA ILE A 52 -11.68 -21.92 0.52
C ILE A 52 -12.50 -22.68 1.55
N GLU A 53 -12.26 -22.33 2.82
CA GLU A 53 -13.03 -22.83 3.96
C GLU A 53 -13.65 -21.63 4.66
N PHE A 54 -14.93 -21.68 5.01
CA PHE A 54 -15.56 -20.64 5.82
C PHE A 54 -16.72 -21.20 6.64
N LYS A 55 -17.13 -20.46 7.68
CA LYS A 55 -18.30 -20.78 8.48
C LYS A 55 -19.15 -19.54 8.72
N VAL A 56 -20.41 -19.57 8.31
CA VAL A 56 -21.41 -18.52 8.61
C VAL A 56 -21.85 -18.70 10.06
N GLN A 57 -21.47 -17.78 10.94
CA GLN A 57 -21.85 -17.85 12.36
C GLN A 57 -23.24 -17.27 12.61
N LYS A 58 -23.56 -16.17 11.92
CA LYS A 58 -24.79 -15.42 12.19
C LYS A 58 -25.29 -14.73 10.93
N LEU A 59 -26.59 -14.88 10.70
CA LEU A 59 -27.36 -14.11 9.72
C LEU A 59 -28.41 -13.32 10.50
N GLY A 60 -28.23 -12.01 10.60
CA GLY A 60 -29.15 -11.10 11.26
C GLY A 60 -30.00 -10.32 10.27
N PHE A 61 -30.91 -9.47 10.78
CA PHE A 61 -31.68 -8.57 9.92
C PHE A 61 -30.86 -7.36 9.42
N PHE A 62 -29.77 -7.01 10.11
CA PHE A 62 -28.94 -5.83 9.80
C PHE A 62 -27.46 -6.15 9.60
N ASN A 63 -27.05 -7.36 9.95
CA ASN A 63 -25.67 -7.79 9.80
C ASN A 63 -25.52 -9.29 9.59
N THR A 64 -24.48 -9.67 8.86
CA THR A 64 -24.05 -11.06 8.68
C THR A 64 -22.62 -11.20 9.21
N LEU A 65 -22.36 -12.24 10.00
CA LEU A 65 -21.03 -12.59 10.49
C LEU A 65 -20.61 -13.94 9.90
N VAL A 66 -19.53 -13.91 9.13
CA VAL A 66 -18.82 -15.09 8.63
C VAL A 66 -17.49 -15.17 9.36
N SER A 67 -17.04 -16.38 9.70
CA SER A 67 -15.83 -16.61 10.49
C SER A 67 -14.97 -17.72 9.91
N LYS A 68 -13.72 -17.79 10.36
CA LYS A 68 -12.76 -18.84 10.01
C LYS A 68 -12.64 -18.99 8.48
N ILE A 69 -12.46 -17.86 7.81
CA ILE A 69 -12.38 -17.83 6.35
C ILE A 69 -10.92 -18.08 5.98
N ARG A 70 -10.66 -19.21 5.34
CA ARG A 70 -9.41 -19.49 4.65
C ARG A 70 -9.65 -19.22 3.17
N VAL A 71 -8.87 -18.34 2.56
CA VAL A 71 -8.97 -18.05 1.12
C VAL A 71 -7.94 -18.86 0.34
N SER A 72 -6.77 -19.09 0.95
CA SER A 72 -5.72 -19.96 0.44
C SER A 72 -4.83 -20.44 1.59
N LYS A 73 -3.77 -21.18 1.27
CA LYS A 73 -2.72 -21.49 2.25
C LYS A 73 -2.05 -20.23 2.82
N SER A 74 -2.05 -19.13 2.06
CA SER A 74 -1.31 -17.91 2.38
C SER A 74 -2.21 -16.75 2.80
N VAL A 75 -3.54 -16.90 2.72
CA VAL A 75 -4.49 -15.85 3.11
C VAL A 75 -5.58 -16.45 3.96
N SER A 76 -5.71 -15.93 5.18
CA SER A 76 -6.82 -16.25 6.09
C SER A 76 -7.41 -14.96 6.68
N ILE A 77 -8.66 -15.06 7.11
CA ILE A 77 -9.44 -14.00 7.71
C ILE A 77 -10.25 -14.62 8.85
N ASP A 78 -10.01 -14.16 10.08
CA ASP A 78 -10.72 -14.69 11.25
C ASP A 78 -12.22 -14.44 11.18
N SER A 79 -12.62 -13.24 10.72
CA SER A 79 -14.03 -12.91 10.52
C SER A 79 -14.29 -11.81 9.51
N VAL A 80 -15.47 -11.89 8.89
CA VAL A 80 -16.05 -10.89 8.01
C VAL A 80 -17.44 -10.53 8.53
N THR A 81 -17.62 -9.27 8.91
CA THR A 81 -18.92 -8.70 9.27
C THR A 81 -19.41 -7.84 8.12
N ILE A 82 -20.61 -8.11 7.64
CA ILE A 82 -21.27 -7.34 6.57
C ILE A 82 -22.49 -6.66 7.17
N ASP A 83 -22.45 -5.34 7.29
CA ASP A 83 -23.54 -4.51 7.77
C ASP A 83 -24.36 -3.97 6.59
N TYR A 84 -25.68 -4.11 6.62
CA TYR A 84 -26.58 -3.69 5.55
C TYR A 84 -27.84 -2.99 6.08
N ASP A 85 -28.46 -2.22 5.19
CA ASP A 85 -29.72 -1.55 5.42
C ASP A 85 -30.83 -2.18 4.56
N ILE A 86 -31.84 -2.72 5.23
CA ILE A 86 -33.05 -3.28 4.61
C ILE A 86 -34.23 -2.29 4.61
N THR A 87 -34.10 -1.12 5.24
CA THR A 87 -35.19 -0.15 5.39
C THR A 87 -35.49 0.62 4.09
N LYS A 88 -34.56 0.63 3.14
CA LYS A 88 -34.68 1.28 1.82
C LYS A 88 -34.92 0.24 0.72
N LEU A 89 -36.08 -0.41 0.75
CA LEU A 89 -36.55 -1.29 -0.34
C LEU A 89 -36.74 -0.45 -1.62
N PRO A 90 -36.33 -0.94 -2.81
CA PRO A 90 -36.29 -2.35 -3.19
C PRO A 90 -34.92 -3.06 -3.14
N SER A 91 -33.82 -2.42 -2.74
CA SER A 91 -32.47 -3.04 -2.80
C SER A 91 -31.73 -3.04 -1.46
N ILE A 92 -31.09 -4.17 -1.11
CA ILE A 92 -30.22 -4.27 0.07
C ILE A 92 -29.03 -3.34 -0.12
N HIS A 93 -28.89 -2.35 0.76
CA HIS A 93 -27.80 -1.38 0.70
C HIS A 93 -26.67 -1.78 1.65
N LEU A 94 -25.48 -2.05 1.12
CA LEU A 94 -24.32 -2.44 1.92
C LEU A 94 -23.67 -1.19 2.55
N LYS A 95 -23.69 -1.11 3.88
CA LYS A 95 -23.14 0.04 4.63
C LYS A 95 -21.66 -0.14 4.91
N LYS A 96 -21.29 -1.27 5.51
CA LYS A 96 -19.94 -1.50 6.00
C LYS A 96 -19.56 -2.96 5.89
N VAL A 97 -18.35 -3.22 5.42
CA VAL A 97 -17.72 -4.55 5.52
C VAL A 97 -16.53 -4.42 6.47
N THR A 98 -16.47 -5.27 7.51
CA THR A 98 -15.34 -5.34 8.44
C THR A 98 -14.66 -6.69 8.31
N LEU A 99 -13.41 -6.71 7.87
CA LEU A 99 -12.53 -7.88 7.85
C LEU A 99 -11.65 -7.80 9.11
N SER A 100 -11.68 -8.81 9.96
CA SER A 100 -10.86 -8.86 11.18
C SER A 100 -9.90 -10.05 11.14
N GLY A 101 -8.67 -9.87 11.62
CA GLY A 101 -7.70 -10.95 11.72
C GLY A 101 -7.23 -11.44 10.34
N VAL A 102 -7.01 -10.51 9.41
CA VAL A 102 -6.49 -10.86 8.08
C VAL A 102 -5.02 -11.24 8.20
N SER A 103 -4.66 -12.47 7.85
CA SER A 103 -3.27 -12.94 7.82
C SER A 103 -2.85 -13.17 6.37
N ILE A 104 -1.78 -12.52 5.93
CA ILE A 104 -1.19 -12.67 4.60
C ILE A 104 0.23 -13.20 4.76
N HIS A 105 0.51 -14.38 4.23
CA HIS A 105 1.85 -14.95 4.15
C HIS A 105 2.48 -14.60 2.80
N ALA A 106 3.68 -14.03 2.84
CA ALA A 106 4.46 -13.67 1.67
C ALA A 106 5.89 -14.16 1.83
N ASP A 107 6.52 -14.59 0.74
CA ASP A 107 7.91 -15.04 0.73
C ASP A 107 8.78 -14.01 0.01
N LEU A 108 9.93 -13.68 0.61
CA LEU A 108 10.98 -12.87 -0.01
C LEU A 108 12.05 -13.79 -0.60
N ASP A 109 12.16 -13.82 -1.93
CA ASP A 109 13.17 -14.64 -2.61
C ASP A 109 14.60 -14.06 -2.49
N GLU A 110 15.61 -14.82 -2.91
CA GLU A 110 17.03 -14.40 -2.90
C GLU A 110 17.30 -13.15 -3.76
N ASN A 111 16.40 -12.82 -4.69
CA ASN A 111 16.48 -11.65 -5.56
C ASN A 111 15.68 -10.45 -5.00
N ASN A 112 15.18 -10.54 -3.77
CA ASN A 112 14.31 -9.58 -3.11
C ASN A 112 12.94 -9.38 -3.81
N HIS A 113 12.43 -10.39 -4.51
CA HIS A 113 11.06 -10.40 -5.00
C HIS A 113 10.12 -10.94 -3.93
N ILE A 114 9.01 -10.22 -3.72
CA ILE A 114 7.94 -10.65 -2.84
C ILE A 114 6.96 -11.50 -3.64
N THR A 115 6.72 -12.72 -3.19
CA THR A 115 5.71 -13.62 -3.76
C THR A 115 4.65 -13.94 -2.70
N ILE A 116 3.40 -14.11 -3.11
CA ILE A 116 2.31 -14.55 -2.22
C ILE A 116 1.78 -15.86 -2.78
N PRO A 117 2.11 -17.02 -2.19
CA PRO A 117 1.73 -18.31 -2.74
C PRO A 117 0.20 -18.43 -2.84
N GLY A 118 -0.31 -18.97 -3.95
CA GLY A 118 -1.74 -19.23 -4.12
C GLY A 118 -2.61 -18.01 -4.48
N LEU A 119 -2.05 -16.79 -4.60
CA LEU A 119 -2.75 -15.66 -5.22
C LEU A 119 -2.24 -15.45 -6.65
N VAL A 120 -3.04 -15.85 -7.64
CA VAL A 120 -2.81 -15.46 -9.03
C VAL A 120 -3.59 -14.17 -9.28
N PHE A 121 -2.90 -13.03 -9.25
CA PHE A 121 -3.53 -11.77 -9.66
C PHE A 121 -3.99 -11.89 -11.12
N PRO A 122 -5.24 -11.51 -11.44
CA PRO A 122 -5.70 -11.54 -12.82
C PRO A 122 -4.76 -10.68 -13.65
N LYS A 123 -4.20 -11.26 -14.72
CA LYS A 123 -3.40 -10.49 -15.68
C LYS A 123 -4.30 -9.38 -16.21
N LEU A 124 -3.90 -8.13 -15.99
CA LEU A 124 -4.56 -6.99 -16.64
C LEU A 124 -4.48 -7.21 -18.16
N SER A 125 -5.57 -7.66 -18.75
CA SER A 125 -5.71 -7.75 -20.21
C SER A 125 -5.45 -6.36 -20.77
N LYS A 126 -4.39 -6.21 -21.57
CA LYS A 126 -4.04 -4.98 -22.30
C LYS A 126 -5.02 -4.69 -23.47
N HIS A 127 -6.30 -4.98 -23.30
CA HIS A 127 -7.33 -4.80 -24.30
C HIS A 127 -8.53 -4.07 -23.70
N GLN A 128 -8.53 -2.74 -23.80
CA GLN A 128 -9.33 -2.00 -24.78
C GLN A 128 -9.29 -0.50 -24.43
N SER A 129 -9.04 0.31 -25.44
CA SER A 129 -8.89 1.76 -25.40
C SER A 129 -10.24 2.50 -25.29
N GLN A 130 -11.10 2.09 -24.38
CA GLN A 130 -12.30 2.85 -24.02
C GLN A 130 -12.22 3.13 -22.53
N LYS A 131 -12.19 4.41 -22.14
CA LYS A 131 -12.40 4.81 -20.74
C LYS A 131 -13.82 4.39 -20.37
N PRO A 132 -14.03 3.39 -19.51
CA PRO A 132 -15.38 3.12 -19.03
C PRO A 132 -15.82 4.33 -18.21
N THR A 133 -16.99 4.89 -18.53
CA THR A 133 -17.63 5.89 -17.68
C THR A 133 -18.12 5.17 -16.42
N VAL A 134 -18.16 5.82 -15.24
CA VAL A 134 -18.71 5.23 -13.99
C VAL A 134 -20.09 4.58 -14.20
N SER A 135 -20.87 5.12 -15.15
CA SER A 135 -22.19 4.63 -15.56
C SER A 135 -22.17 3.26 -16.26
N ASP A 136 -21.03 2.83 -16.81
CA ASP A 136 -20.87 1.63 -17.63
C ASP A 136 -20.25 0.45 -16.88
N LEU A 137 -20.02 0.56 -15.56
CA LEU A 137 -19.56 -0.54 -14.71
C LEU A 137 -20.77 -1.17 -14.00
N PRO A 138 -21.42 -2.20 -14.58
CA PRO A 138 -22.43 -3.00 -13.90
C PRO A 138 -21.75 -3.74 -12.75
N GLY A 139 -21.76 -3.14 -11.56
CA GLY A 139 -21.13 -3.71 -10.37
C GLY A 139 -20.68 -2.72 -9.29
N ILE A 140 -20.80 -1.41 -9.48
CA ILE A 140 -20.41 -0.45 -8.42
C ILE A 140 -21.51 -0.29 -7.36
N SER A 141 -22.78 -0.54 -7.72
CA SER A 141 -23.93 -0.39 -6.82
C SER A 141 -23.95 -1.39 -5.65
N PHE A 142 -23.19 -2.49 -5.74
CA PHE A 142 -23.06 -3.46 -4.65
C PHE A 142 -21.87 -3.17 -3.73
N LEU A 143 -21.04 -2.16 -4.01
CA LEU A 143 -19.91 -1.87 -3.14
C LEU A 143 -20.40 -1.27 -1.82
N PRO A 144 -19.82 -1.68 -0.67
CA PRO A 144 -20.16 -1.08 0.60
C PRO A 144 -19.66 0.37 0.66
N GLU A 145 -20.34 1.23 1.42
CA GLU A 145 -19.86 2.61 1.65
C GLU A 145 -18.52 2.64 2.39
N LYS A 146 -18.25 1.63 3.23
CA LYS A 146 -17.01 1.52 4.04
C LYS A 146 -16.48 0.09 4.06
N ILE A 147 -15.16 -0.05 3.98
CA ILE A 147 -14.44 -1.31 4.23
C ILE A 147 -13.44 -1.05 5.35
N VAL A 148 -13.46 -1.88 6.39
CA VAL A 148 -12.55 -1.80 7.53
C VAL A 148 -11.78 -3.11 7.61
N LEU A 149 -10.46 -3.05 7.53
CA LEU A 149 -9.57 -4.13 7.92
C LEU A 149 -8.99 -3.80 9.28
N GLN A 150 -9.14 -4.70 10.23
CA GLN A 150 -8.62 -4.53 11.59
C GLN A 150 -7.87 -5.77 12.07
N ASN A 151 -6.84 -5.56 12.87
CA ASN A 151 -5.97 -6.62 13.39
C ASN A 151 -5.38 -7.46 12.25
N GLY A 152 -5.04 -6.82 11.13
CA GLY A 152 -4.37 -7.48 10.01
C GLY A 152 -2.89 -7.70 10.31
N LYS A 153 -2.29 -8.72 9.69
CA LYS A 153 -0.85 -8.95 9.71
C LYS A 153 -0.36 -9.48 8.37
N ILE A 154 0.80 -8.98 7.94
CA ILE A 154 1.59 -9.57 6.86
C ILE A 154 2.72 -10.33 7.54
N ILE A 155 2.90 -11.60 7.21
CA ILE A 155 4.02 -12.43 7.64
C ILE A 155 4.91 -12.59 6.41
N LEU A 156 6.06 -11.91 6.44
CA LEU A 156 7.06 -11.98 5.40
C LEU A 156 8.12 -13.00 5.79
N HIS A 157 8.10 -14.16 5.15
CA HIS A 157 9.11 -15.19 5.30
C HIS A 157 10.38 -14.75 4.55
N THR A 158 11.48 -14.59 5.28
CA THR A 158 12.80 -14.33 4.70
C THR A 158 13.70 -15.55 4.86
N THR A 159 14.90 -15.53 4.29
CA THR A 159 15.86 -16.63 4.43
C THR A 159 16.27 -16.91 5.87
N ASP A 160 16.26 -15.87 6.71
CA ASP A 160 16.88 -15.90 8.04
C ASP A 160 15.85 -15.80 9.18
N ASP A 161 14.71 -15.12 8.95
CA ASP A 161 13.66 -14.95 9.96
C ASP A 161 12.28 -14.60 9.34
N ASP A 162 11.23 -14.72 10.15
CA ASP A 162 9.87 -14.29 9.80
C ASP A 162 9.62 -12.86 10.30
N PHE A 163 9.29 -11.96 9.39
CA PHE A 163 8.98 -10.58 9.72
C PHE A 163 7.47 -10.33 9.72
N VAL A 164 6.92 -9.92 10.87
CA VAL A 164 5.49 -9.64 11.02
C VAL A 164 5.21 -8.13 10.97
N ILE A 165 4.33 -7.71 10.07
CA ILE A 165 3.87 -6.33 9.90
C ILE A 165 2.38 -6.26 10.23
N PRO A 166 2.00 -5.81 11.44
CA PRO A 166 0.62 -5.51 11.76
C PRO A 166 0.10 -4.34 10.93
N PHE A 167 -1.17 -4.39 10.54
CA PHE A 167 -1.80 -3.31 9.80
C PHE A 167 -3.32 -3.22 10.05
N ASP A 168 -3.83 -2.00 9.92
CA ASP A 168 -5.25 -1.68 9.86
C ASP A 168 -5.54 -0.82 8.63
N VAL A 169 -6.70 -0.99 8.00
CA VAL A 169 -7.12 -0.18 6.85
C VAL A 169 -8.56 0.29 7.02
N LEU A 170 -8.82 1.57 6.74
CA LEU A 170 -10.15 2.12 6.60
C LEU A 170 -10.30 2.67 5.17
N SER A 171 -11.16 2.04 4.39
CA SER A 171 -11.57 2.53 3.07
C SER A 171 -12.99 3.09 3.13
N THR A 172 -13.19 4.25 2.51
CA THR A 172 -14.50 4.87 2.29
C THR A 172 -14.73 5.01 0.80
N ILE A 173 -15.89 4.56 0.33
CA ILE A 173 -16.27 4.52 -1.08
C ILE A 173 -17.41 5.53 -1.28
N LEU A 174 -17.10 6.65 -1.93
CA LEU A 174 -18.04 7.69 -2.30
C LEU A 174 -18.48 7.45 -3.75
N ILE A 175 -19.47 6.57 -3.93
CA ILE A 175 -19.95 6.15 -5.26
C ILE A 175 -20.40 7.36 -6.10
N LYS A 176 -21.10 8.33 -5.49
CA LYS A 176 -21.59 9.55 -6.18
C LYS A 176 -20.45 10.38 -6.77
N ASP A 177 -19.32 10.45 -6.07
CA ASP A 177 -18.15 11.21 -6.50
C ASP A 177 -17.20 10.36 -7.36
N GLY A 178 -17.49 9.05 -7.49
CA GLY A 178 -16.59 8.10 -8.13
C GLY A 178 -15.24 8.00 -7.44
N LYS A 179 -15.19 8.19 -6.11
CA LYS A 179 -13.93 8.24 -5.34
C LYS A 179 -13.87 7.17 -4.27
N ILE A 180 -12.67 6.61 -4.10
CA ILE A 180 -12.32 5.68 -3.02
C ILE A 180 -11.17 6.31 -2.23
N THR A 181 -11.33 6.46 -0.92
CA THR A 181 -10.26 6.92 -0.04
C THR A 181 -9.91 5.82 0.95
N ALA A 182 -8.67 5.36 0.92
CA ALA A 182 -8.14 4.34 1.82
C ALA A 182 -7.06 4.92 2.73
N GLN A 183 -7.21 4.73 4.03
CA GLN A 183 -6.22 5.04 5.06
C GLN A 183 -5.69 3.74 5.64
N ALA A 184 -4.39 3.51 5.57
CA ALA A 184 -3.75 2.37 6.20
C ALA A 184 -2.80 2.83 7.30
N LYS A 185 -2.77 2.08 8.40
CA LYS A 185 -1.75 2.16 9.45
C LYS A 185 -0.98 0.86 9.40
N LEU A 186 0.34 0.94 9.24
CA LEU A 186 1.24 -0.21 9.25
C LEU A 186 2.19 -0.05 10.43
N TYR A 187 2.61 -1.17 11.01
CA TYR A 187 3.50 -1.19 12.17
C TYR A 187 4.75 -2.07 11.93
N PRO A 188 5.51 -1.87 10.82
CA PRO A 188 6.75 -2.61 10.65
C PRO A 188 7.70 -2.32 11.82
N PHE A 189 8.32 -3.36 12.37
CA PHE A 189 9.22 -3.25 13.54
C PHE A 189 8.56 -2.63 14.79
N GLY A 190 7.23 -2.61 14.86
CA GLY A 190 6.47 -1.91 15.91
C GLY A 190 6.35 -0.40 15.70
N GLU A 191 6.92 0.15 14.63
CA GLU A 191 6.93 1.58 14.33
C GLU A 191 5.83 1.96 13.35
N LYS A 192 5.14 3.06 13.63
CA LYS A 192 3.92 3.42 12.91
C LYS A 192 4.22 4.17 11.59
N ILE A 193 3.72 3.63 10.49
CA ILE A 193 3.66 4.26 9.18
C ILE A 193 2.18 4.47 8.79
N ASN A 194 1.82 5.69 8.42
CA ASN A 194 0.50 5.99 7.86
C ASN A 194 0.58 6.07 6.34
N ALA A 195 -0.40 5.49 5.65
CA ALA A 195 -0.61 5.67 4.23
C ALA A 195 -2.04 6.16 3.96
N LEU A 196 -2.19 7.09 3.03
CA LEU A 196 -3.48 7.61 2.57
C LEU A 196 -3.47 7.60 1.04
N VAL A 197 -4.45 6.93 0.44
CA VAL A 197 -4.64 6.86 -1.01
C VAL A 197 -6.03 7.35 -1.35
N THR A 198 -6.14 8.24 -2.32
CA THR A 198 -7.40 8.59 -2.97
C THR A 198 -7.34 8.14 -4.42
N TYR A 199 -8.34 7.34 -4.81
CA TYR A 199 -8.50 6.79 -6.14
C TYR A 199 -9.80 7.31 -6.75
N ASP A 200 -9.70 7.96 -7.90
CA ASP A 200 -10.83 8.34 -8.74
C ASP A 200 -11.06 7.20 -9.75
N LEU A 201 -12.28 6.66 -9.80
CA LEU A 201 -12.62 5.51 -10.63
C LEU A 201 -12.38 5.77 -12.13
N ASN A 202 -12.38 7.02 -12.58
CA ASN A 202 -12.16 7.41 -13.97
C ASN A 202 -10.70 7.81 -14.25
N LYS A 203 -10.02 8.42 -13.27
CA LYS A 203 -8.67 9.00 -13.46
C LYS A 203 -7.54 8.14 -12.87
N GLY A 204 -7.86 7.15 -12.06
CA GLY A 204 -6.92 6.35 -11.31
C GLY A 204 -6.53 7.00 -9.98
N ILE A 205 -5.30 6.73 -9.50
CA ILE A 205 -4.79 7.32 -8.26
C ILE A 205 -4.73 8.86 -8.40
N GLU A 206 -5.49 9.56 -7.58
CA GLU A 206 -5.54 11.02 -7.51
C GLU A 206 -4.51 11.56 -6.52
N PHE A 207 -4.40 10.91 -5.35
CA PHE A 207 -3.51 11.30 -4.27
C PHE A 207 -2.94 10.07 -3.56
N LEU A 208 -1.67 10.15 -3.18
CA LEU A 208 -0.98 9.19 -2.34
C LEU A 208 -0.16 9.97 -1.32
N LYS A 209 -0.25 9.59 -0.05
CA LYS A 209 0.61 10.09 1.02
C LYS A 209 1.09 8.91 1.87
N ILE A 210 2.38 8.86 2.17
CA ILE A 210 2.97 7.90 3.10
C ILE A 210 3.86 8.70 4.06
N GLU A 211 3.64 8.55 5.36
CA GLU A 211 4.41 9.26 6.38
C GLU A 211 4.77 8.33 7.54
N GLY A 212 5.96 8.54 8.08
CA GLY A 212 6.44 7.92 9.31
C GLY A 212 7.09 8.98 10.19
N LYS A 213 6.93 8.84 11.50
CA LYS A 213 7.55 9.70 12.50
C LYS A 213 8.44 8.88 13.39
N ALA A 214 9.65 9.38 13.66
CA ALA A 214 10.65 8.76 14.49
C ALA A 214 10.88 7.28 14.14
N PHE A 215 10.94 6.96 12.85
CA PHE A 215 11.22 5.61 12.35
C PHE A 215 12.71 5.32 12.45
N ASP A 216 13.15 4.20 13.02
CA ASP A 216 14.56 3.86 13.07
C ASP A 216 15.04 3.36 11.70
N SER A 217 15.81 4.23 11.02
CA SER A 217 16.42 3.92 9.73
C SER A 217 17.37 2.72 9.78
N GLY A 218 17.85 2.33 10.96
CA GLY A 218 18.66 1.12 11.16
C GLY A 218 17.95 -0.16 10.75
N HIS A 219 16.61 -0.21 10.83
CA HIS A 219 15.82 -1.36 10.37
C HIS A 219 15.94 -1.61 8.86
N ILE A 220 16.32 -0.60 8.07
CA ILE A 220 16.46 -0.74 6.61
C ILE A 220 17.75 -1.49 6.23
N ASN A 221 18.76 -1.50 7.12
CA ASN A 221 20.07 -2.08 6.85
C ASN A 221 19.99 -3.58 6.48
N GLN A 222 19.04 -4.31 7.06
CA GLN A 222 18.84 -5.74 6.73
C GLN A 222 18.43 -5.97 5.26
N PHE A 223 17.80 -4.97 4.61
CA PHE A 223 17.36 -5.07 3.22
C PHE A 223 18.35 -4.44 2.22
N VAL A 224 19.12 -3.44 2.66
CA VAL A 224 19.97 -2.62 1.76
C VAL A 224 21.44 -3.05 1.77
N SER A 225 21.91 -3.71 2.82
CA SER A 225 23.31 -4.14 2.98
C SER A 225 23.79 -5.13 1.90
N LYS A 226 22.92 -5.97 1.34
CA LYS A 226 23.32 -6.94 0.29
C LYS A 226 23.81 -6.27 -1.01
N ASN A 227 23.31 -5.08 -1.34
CA ASN A 227 23.58 -4.39 -2.62
C ASN A 227 24.35 -3.08 -2.51
N THR A 228 24.61 -2.60 -1.29
CA THR A 228 25.33 -1.34 -1.06
C THR A 228 26.62 -1.63 -0.33
N GLN A 229 27.74 -1.08 -0.82
CA GLN A 229 29.08 -1.29 -0.27
C GLN A 229 29.19 -0.70 1.14
N ASN A 230 28.74 -1.45 2.16
CA ASN A 230 28.80 -1.10 3.58
C ASN A 230 28.15 0.25 3.93
N ILE A 231 26.99 0.58 3.34
CA ILE A 231 26.22 1.75 3.79
C ILE A 231 25.36 1.31 4.97
N GLU A 232 25.68 1.82 6.16
CA GLU A 232 24.93 1.56 7.39
C GLU A 232 24.19 2.82 7.82
N LEU A 233 22.85 2.74 7.82
CA LEU A 233 21.96 3.79 8.30
C LEU A 233 21.78 3.68 9.81
N LYS A 234 21.60 4.82 10.49
CA LYS A 234 21.23 4.85 11.90
C LYS A 234 20.33 6.00 12.28
N GLY A 235 19.53 5.74 13.32
CA GLY A 235 18.81 6.74 14.06
C GLY A 235 17.44 7.04 13.47
N LEU A 236 16.71 7.84 14.24
CA LEU A 236 15.30 8.15 13.99
C LEU A 236 15.16 9.14 12.83
N VAL A 237 14.24 8.83 11.93
CA VAL A 237 13.90 9.63 10.76
C VAL A 237 12.41 9.90 10.71
N ASP A 238 12.06 11.15 10.42
CA ASP A 238 10.73 11.53 9.97
C ASP A 238 10.75 11.56 8.44
N PHE A 239 9.77 10.93 7.81
CA PHE A 239 9.66 10.96 6.35
C PHE A 239 8.22 11.21 5.91
N ASN A 240 8.09 11.85 4.76
CA ASN A 240 6.82 12.09 4.11
C ASN A 240 6.98 12.01 2.58
N LEU A 241 6.22 11.12 1.96
CA LEU A 241 6.12 10.93 0.53
C LEU A 241 4.70 11.28 0.10
N GLU A 242 4.55 12.30 -0.74
CA GLU A 242 3.26 12.72 -1.29
C GLU A 242 3.31 12.70 -2.81
N SER A 243 2.23 12.24 -3.45
CA SER A 243 2.06 12.32 -4.90
C SER A 243 0.65 12.72 -5.26
N SER A 244 0.51 13.59 -6.25
CA SER A 244 -0.77 13.99 -6.82
C SER A 244 -0.80 13.87 -8.34
N SER A 245 -1.93 13.37 -8.85
CA SER A 245 -2.29 13.30 -10.26
C SER A 245 -3.06 14.56 -10.66
N PRO A 246 -2.92 15.11 -11.89
CA PRO A 246 -2.34 14.50 -13.10
C PRO A 246 -0.83 14.69 -13.28
N GLN A 247 -0.19 15.50 -12.45
CA GLN A 247 1.18 15.97 -12.69
C GLN A 247 2.26 14.92 -12.38
N LYS A 248 1.89 13.76 -11.80
CA LYS A 248 2.82 12.69 -11.35
C LYS A 248 4.01 13.29 -10.58
N LYS A 249 3.69 14.27 -9.74
CA LYS A 249 4.65 15.04 -8.94
C LYS A 249 4.76 14.36 -7.59
N TRP A 250 5.96 13.91 -7.26
CA TRP A 250 6.28 13.30 -5.97
C TRP A 250 7.03 14.33 -5.12
N LYS A 251 6.52 14.62 -3.94
CA LYS A 251 7.21 15.39 -2.91
C LYS A 251 7.73 14.43 -1.87
N ILE A 252 9.04 14.44 -1.63
CA ILE A 252 9.74 13.58 -0.69
C ILE A 252 10.40 14.47 0.34
N ASN A 253 10.09 14.26 1.61
CA ASN A 253 10.75 14.94 2.71
C ASN A 253 11.34 13.89 3.66
N VAL A 254 12.57 14.10 4.10
CA VAL A 254 13.27 13.22 5.05
C VAL A 254 14.04 14.11 6.01
N SER A 255 13.76 14.01 7.31
CA SER A 255 14.35 14.91 8.31
C SER A 255 15.84 14.67 8.51
N LYS A 256 16.25 13.40 8.59
CA LYS A 256 17.66 13.03 8.76
C LYS A 256 17.93 11.61 8.30
N LEU A 257 19.00 11.40 7.54
CA LEU A 257 19.59 10.11 7.25
C LEU A 257 21.02 10.14 7.75
N SER A 258 21.33 9.35 8.79
CA SER A 258 22.69 9.28 9.33
C SER A 258 23.37 8.02 8.82
N PHE A 259 24.60 8.16 8.36
CA PHE A 259 25.45 7.09 7.86
C PHE A 259 26.55 6.84 8.87
N ILE A 260 26.80 5.57 9.23
CA ILE A 260 27.94 5.17 10.08
C ILE A 260 29.17 4.90 9.20
N GLN A 261 28.95 4.20 8.09
CA GLN A 261 29.97 3.80 7.13
C GLN A 261 29.61 4.32 5.73
N PRO A 262 30.60 4.67 4.88
CA PRO A 262 32.05 4.62 5.13
C PRO A 262 32.60 5.80 5.96
N VAL A 263 31.82 6.85 6.19
CA VAL A 263 32.20 8.03 7.00
C VAL A 263 30.98 8.50 7.77
N GLU A 264 31.15 8.85 9.06
CA GLU A 264 30.07 9.35 9.91
C GLU A 264 29.54 10.70 9.40
N THR A 265 28.48 10.64 8.62
CA THR A 265 27.86 11.79 7.95
C THR A 265 26.36 11.72 8.13
N ALA A 266 25.67 12.84 8.00
CA ALA A 266 24.22 12.85 7.93
C ALA A 266 23.74 13.77 6.81
N ILE A 267 22.70 13.34 6.11
CA ILE A 267 21.89 14.20 5.25
C ILE A 267 20.71 14.67 6.11
N LYS A 268 20.53 15.98 6.26
CA LYS A 268 19.42 16.58 7.00
C LYS A 268 18.48 17.33 6.07
N ASP A 269 17.23 17.44 6.50
CA ASP A 269 16.18 18.28 5.89
C ASP A 269 16.12 18.12 4.37
N LEU A 270 16.20 16.87 3.91
CA LEU A 270 16.08 16.54 2.50
C LEU A 270 14.64 16.85 2.08
N SER A 271 14.49 17.79 1.15
CA SER A 271 13.22 18.15 0.53
C SER A 271 13.38 18.07 -0.97
N THR A 272 12.64 17.16 -1.59
CA THR A 272 12.79 16.80 -3.00
C THR A 272 11.45 16.79 -3.70
N ILE A 273 11.43 17.34 -4.91
CA ILE A 273 10.31 17.23 -5.84
C ILE A 273 10.79 16.44 -7.05
N VAL A 274 10.15 15.30 -7.31
CA VAL A 274 10.38 14.48 -8.51
C VAL A 274 9.17 14.61 -9.43
N LEU A 275 9.42 14.90 -10.71
CA LEU A 275 8.43 14.94 -11.77
C LEU A 275 8.74 13.80 -12.73
N ILE A 276 7.76 12.93 -12.95
CA ILE A 276 7.88 11.78 -13.86
C ILE A 276 6.92 11.99 -15.02
N ASN A 277 7.46 12.37 -16.18
CA ASN A 277 6.76 12.30 -17.45
C ASN A 277 7.22 11.03 -18.20
N ASN A 278 6.40 10.50 -19.12
CA ASN A 278 6.60 9.26 -19.87
C ASN A 278 8.03 9.09 -20.46
N GLN A 279 8.77 10.19 -20.66
CA GLN A 279 10.10 10.19 -21.29
C GLN A 279 11.15 11.01 -20.53
N LYS A 280 10.79 11.64 -19.41
CA LYS A 280 11.70 12.50 -18.64
C LYS A 280 11.41 12.38 -17.15
N ILE A 281 12.47 12.13 -16.38
CA ILE A 281 12.45 12.23 -14.92
C ILE A 281 13.24 13.48 -14.56
N SER A 282 12.66 14.40 -13.80
CA SER A 282 13.40 15.52 -13.23
C SER A 282 13.19 15.57 -11.74
N ALA A 283 14.26 15.69 -10.97
CA ALA A 283 14.21 15.88 -9.53
C ALA A 283 14.93 17.17 -9.16
N SER A 284 14.40 17.93 -8.23
CA SER A 284 15.09 19.09 -7.67
C SER A 284 14.76 19.21 -6.20
N GLY A 285 15.69 19.75 -5.43
CA GLY A 285 15.51 19.80 -3.99
C GLY A 285 16.67 20.43 -3.25
N THR A 286 16.53 20.40 -1.94
CA THR A 286 17.51 20.90 -0.97
C THR A 286 17.83 19.81 0.05
N PHE A 287 19.03 19.85 0.60
CA PHE A 287 19.43 19.03 1.74
C PHE A 287 20.65 19.64 2.44
N GLY A 288 20.82 19.38 3.73
CA GLY A 288 22.04 19.71 4.48
C GLY A 288 22.97 18.51 4.53
N ILE A 289 24.26 18.71 4.27
CA ILE A 289 25.29 17.72 4.61
C ILE A 289 25.88 18.09 5.97
N PHE A 290 25.82 17.16 6.91
CA PHE A 290 26.39 17.30 8.24
C PHE A 290 27.48 16.24 8.45
N HIS A 291 28.57 16.63 9.08
CA HIS A 291 29.64 15.76 9.53
C HIS A 291 30.15 16.30 10.88
N SER A 292 30.58 15.44 11.79
CA SER A 292 30.98 15.84 13.16
C SER A 292 32.07 16.93 13.19
N LEU A 293 32.94 16.97 12.18
CA LEU A 293 34.04 17.93 12.05
C LEU A 293 33.72 19.19 11.22
N PHE A 294 32.54 19.29 10.60
CA PHE A 294 32.20 20.37 9.67
C PHE A 294 30.85 21.01 10.00
N PHE A 295 30.72 22.32 9.75
CA PHE A 295 29.42 22.99 9.81
C PHE A 295 28.45 22.38 8.79
N GLU A 296 27.17 22.42 9.11
CA GLU A 296 26.12 21.96 8.21
C GLU A 296 26.16 22.76 6.90
N MET A 297 26.31 22.05 5.78
CA MET A 297 26.43 22.66 4.45
C MET A 297 25.11 22.51 3.69
N PRO A 298 24.35 23.60 3.47
CA PRO A 298 23.14 23.54 2.68
C PRO A 298 23.48 23.35 1.20
N MET A 299 22.82 22.38 0.57
CA MET A 299 22.99 22.01 -0.82
C MET A 299 21.65 22.15 -1.55
N GLU A 300 21.70 22.71 -2.75
CA GLU A 300 20.63 22.64 -3.73
C GLU A 300 21.04 21.70 -4.86
N TYR A 301 20.11 20.93 -5.39
CA TYR A 301 20.40 20.08 -6.54
C TYR A 301 19.28 20.08 -7.58
N THR A 302 19.67 19.77 -8.81
CA THR A 302 18.75 19.49 -9.91
C THR A 302 19.27 18.33 -10.73
N LEU A 303 18.43 17.33 -10.93
CA LEU A 303 18.65 16.14 -11.71
C LEU A 303 17.66 16.12 -12.88
N ASN A 304 18.15 15.91 -14.10
CA ASN A 304 17.35 15.66 -15.29
C ASN A 304 17.82 14.37 -15.97
N LEU A 305 16.89 13.45 -16.19
CA LEU A 305 17.07 12.18 -16.89
C LEU A 305 16.13 12.13 -18.09
N ASN A 306 16.69 12.05 -19.30
CA ASN A 306 15.93 11.90 -20.54
C ASN A 306 16.04 10.45 -21.04
N LEU A 307 14.90 9.77 -21.14
CA LEU A 307 14.78 8.36 -21.53
C LEU A 307 14.46 8.18 -23.02
N LYS A 308 14.30 9.28 -23.78
CA LYS A 308 13.66 9.31 -25.10
C LYS A 308 14.51 8.77 -26.28
N ASP A 309 15.80 8.54 -26.08
CA ASP A 309 16.72 8.15 -27.16
C ASP A 309 16.98 6.63 -27.24
N SER A 310 15.92 5.82 -27.08
CA SER A 310 15.97 4.36 -27.24
C SER A 310 16.29 3.90 -28.67
N LEU A 311 16.04 4.73 -29.68
CA LEU A 311 16.34 4.42 -31.09
C LEU A 311 17.77 4.83 -31.49
N LYS A 312 18.44 5.66 -30.68
CA LYS A 312 19.83 6.15 -30.91
C LYS A 312 20.78 5.83 -29.75
N ASN A 313 20.35 5.01 -28.77
CA ASN A 313 21.09 4.62 -27.57
C ASN A 313 21.66 5.78 -26.72
N ASN A 314 21.16 7.01 -26.83
CA ASN A 314 21.70 8.18 -26.13
C ASN A 314 20.88 8.54 -24.89
N ARG A 315 21.14 7.86 -23.76
CA ARG A 315 20.56 8.29 -22.47
C ARG A 315 21.32 9.52 -21.98
N HIS A 316 20.59 10.59 -21.65
CA HIS A 316 21.19 11.82 -21.13
C HIS A 316 20.83 12.02 -19.66
N PHE A 317 21.87 12.28 -18.87
CA PHE A 317 21.83 12.55 -17.44
C PHE A 317 22.53 13.88 -17.18
N GLU A 318 21.84 14.80 -16.52
CA GLU A 318 22.39 16.07 -16.06
C GLU A 318 22.10 16.18 -14.56
N LEU A 319 23.16 16.31 -13.77
CA LEU A 319 23.09 16.56 -12.33
C LEU A 319 23.85 17.84 -12.01
N LYS A 320 23.18 18.79 -11.35
CA LYS A 320 23.75 20.04 -10.88
C LYS A 320 23.66 20.10 -9.38
N PHE A 321 24.76 20.46 -8.74
CA PHE A 321 24.80 20.82 -7.33
C PHE A 321 25.19 22.29 -7.21
N LYS A 322 24.54 22.99 -6.29
CA LYS A 322 24.86 24.37 -5.94
C LYS A 322 24.95 24.48 -4.43
N ASN A 323 25.95 25.19 -3.96
CA ASN A 323 26.09 25.61 -2.57
C ASN A 323 26.48 27.10 -2.58
N SER A 324 26.05 27.85 -1.57
CA SER A 324 26.49 29.24 -1.37
C SER A 324 28.01 29.42 -1.28
N THR A 325 28.76 28.37 -0.91
CA THR A 325 30.21 28.40 -0.68
C THR A 325 31.03 27.68 -1.76
N MET A 326 30.39 27.04 -2.74
CA MET A 326 31.07 26.32 -3.84
C MET A 326 30.51 26.73 -5.19
N ASP A 327 31.41 26.89 -6.18
CA ASP A 327 31.01 27.04 -7.57
C ASP A 327 30.13 25.86 -8.02
N SER A 328 29.12 26.13 -8.84
CA SER A 328 28.16 25.10 -9.26
C SER A 328 28.86 23.93 -9.95
N VAL A 329 28.68 22.71 -9.41
CA VAL A 329 29.23 21.49 -10.02
C VAL A 329 28.18 20.91 -10.95
N LYS A 330 28.52 20.79 -12.24
CA LYS A 330 27.65 20.22 -13.28
C LYS A 330 28.25 18.92 -13.82
N ILE A 331 27.53 17.81 -13.65
CA ILE A 331 27.87 16.52 -14.23
C ILE A 331 26.92 16.28 -15.40
N ASN A 332 27.48 16.21 -16.61
CA ASN A 332 26.76 15.80 -17.81
C ASN A 332 27.28 14.44 -18.25
N TYR A 333 26.39 13.48 -18.41
CA TYR A 333 26.72 12.16 -18.93
C TYR A 333 25.83 11.81 -20.12
N LYS A 334 26.45 11.25 -21.15
CA LYS A 334 25.81 10.72 -22.35
C LYS A 334 26.31 9.29 -22.50
N SER A 335 25.46 8.31 -22.17
CA SER A 335 25.81 6.89 -22.31
C SER A 335 25.48 6.40 -23.70
N SER A 336 26.40 5.67 -24.33
CA SER A 336 26.11 4.64 -25.32
C SER A 336 26.34 3.28 -24.67
N VAL A 337 25.27 2.62 -24.25
CA VAL A 337 25.21 1.19 -23.84
C VAL A 337 26.36 0.65 -22.98
N SER A 338 26.84 1.39 -21.99
CA SER A 338 27.73 0.84 -20.98
C SER A 338 27.10 1.00 -19.60
N THR A 339 26.79 -0.14 -18.99
CA THR A 339 26.44 -0.28 -17.58
C THR A 339 27.57 0.35 -16.76
N ILE A 340 27.28 1.41 -16.01
CA ILE A 340 28.24 2.01 -15.10
C ILE A 340 28.49 1.00 -13.99
N LYS A 341 29.59 0.26 -14.07
CA LYS A 341 30.04 -0.63 -12.99
C LYS A 341 30.88 0.20 -12.01
N ASN A 342 30.50 0.18 -10.73
CA ASN A 342 31.25 0.79 -9.62
C ASN A 342 31.56 2.29 -9.77
N PRO A 343 30.55 3.18 -9.88
CA PRO A 343 30.80 4.61 -9.80
C PRO A 343 31.31 4.97 -8.39
N GLN A 344 32.43 5.67 -8.32
CA GLN A 344 32.97 6.20 -7.08
C GLN A 344 32.80 7.72 -7.07
N LEU A 345 32.11 8.25 -6.06
CA LEU A 345 32.06 9.69 -5.81
C LEU A 345 33.22 10.05 -4.89
N ASN A 346 34.31 10.55 -5.45
CA ASN A 346 35.48 10.99 -4.72
C ASN A 346 35.37 12.49 -4.46
N ALA A 347 35.18 12.88 -3.21
CA ALA A 347 35.19 14.28 -2.80
C ALA A 347 36.49 14.60 -2.08
N HIS A 348 37.25 15.56 -2.61
CA HIS A 348 38.49 16.04 -2.01
C HIS A 348 38.29 17.49 -1.58
N PHE A 349 38.29 17.76 -0.29
CA PHE A 349 38.15 19.11 0.25
C PHE A 349 39.48 19.54 0.87
N ALA A 350 40.04 20.65 0.40
CA ALA A 350 41.27 21.24 0.90
C ALA A 350 41.00 22.64 1.44
N GLY A 351 41.51 22.97 2.62
CA GLY A 351 41.41 24.30 3.22
C GLY A 351 40.95 24.26 4.68
N THR A 352 40.66 25.43 5.23
CA THR A 352 40.17 25.58 6.61
C THR A 352 38.64 25.50 6.64
N PRO A 353 38.00 25.27 7.80
CA PRO A 353 36.54 25.23 7.93
C PRO A 353 35.81 26.47 7.39
N ILE A 354 36.52 27.60 7.28
CA ILE A 354 36.00 28.90 6.83
C ILE A 354 36.32 29.14 5.34
N LYS A 355 37.33 28.47 4.78
CA LYS A 355 37.76 28.59 3.37
C LYS A 355 38.21 27.22 2.85
N ALA A 356 37.25 26.33 2.58
CA ALA A 356 37.51 25.05 1.95
C ALA A 356 37.21 25.12 0.45
N LYS A 357 38.17 24.69 -0.38
CA LYS A 357 37.99 24.40 -1.79
C LYS A 357 37.81 22.90 -1.97
N GLY A 358 36.68 22.50 -2.53
CA GLY A 358 36.34 21.11 -2.81
C GLY A 358 36.41 20.76 -4.28
N LYS A 359 36.85 19.54 -4.58
CA LYS A 359 36.66 18.89 -5.87
C LYS A 359 35.85 17.61 -5.65
N ILE A 360 34.65 17.56 -6.19
CA ILE A 360 33.86 16.33 -6.26
C ILE A 360 34.08 15.73 -7.64
N MET A 361 34.66 14.54 -7.69
CA MET A 361 34.92 13.77 -8.90
C MET A 361 34.06 12.51 -8.88
N LEU A 362 33.37 12.23 -9.98
CA LEU A 362 32.90 10.88 -10.26
C LEU A 362 34.04 10.13 -10.96
N GLY A 363 34.64 9.18 -10.26
CA GLY A 363 35.61 8.22 -10.80
C GLY A 363 34.92 6.88 -11.12
N PHE A 364 35.53 6.09 -11.99
CA PHE A 364 35.14 4.71 -12.25
C PHE A 364 36.33 3.82 -11.89
N LYS A 365 36.11 2.78 -11.08
CA LYS A 365 37.20 1.86 -10.71
C LYS A 365 37.42 0.88 -11.86
N GLY A 366 38.50 1.08 -12.62
CA GLY A 366 38.90 0.25 -13.75
C GLY A 366 38.45 0.84 -15.10
N GLY A 367 39.36 1.58 -15.73
CA GLY A 367 39.23 2.23 -17.03
C GLY A 367 40.39 3.17 -17.24
#